data_AF-A0A7C2VXL3-F1
#
_entry.id   AF-A0A7C2VXL3-F1
#
_cell.length_a   1.000
_cell.length_b   1.000
_cell.length_c   1.000
_cell.angle_alpha   90.00
_cell.angle_beta   90.00
_cell.angle_gamma   90.00
#
_symmetry.space_group_name_H-M   'P 1'
#
loop_
_entity.id
_entity.type
_entity.pdbx_description
1 polymer ?
#
loop_
_entity_poly.entity_id
_entity_poly.type
_entity_poly.pdbx_seq_one_letter_code
_entity_poly.pdbx_strand_id
1 'polypeptide(L)'
;MVATQETLFYFPPPPADDAVEWTANDLGLSNTITRTKSRTAYYDKNLDADPPRREALLQTARAFLRDGAAGQPPVERLAVIHGVTVRVWTNSPHLADFWDENWYSPAEWRAATGQPPDLTPRVTVYALVRVPGQPEAAYYSRARNTIVFFNTAYYGQLKSWVLGAVGRILADEYGIHSVHGACVALNGQGVLYIAPTGTGKSTSSYGLMAVPGARFHSDDWVYIHYTLARRDGERLAPVEIVPEGGPPVRGYRCFRWLAEHPGGRGRLRGLTLANRLVECSLEALDPRAPIVAYAYISEKLFYLRTNLVESFPESAYQILRSKLENVPLVTPAFLAAHRATLDDLVTHLRTASPPAMRAFFQAMPEERLREVLARLFAFDNARAMLDITQVLGRERVYTDPLEPVPLRSVFLLRRDFEDPVVLERLSPEEFIGRLLIGETPEKKREVAYNAYRAVDDVQERQWIAALEAQARQRGAPVARLFWAQPDIPDSLREEFALFEVLYRAADCYGLNTILQKDPSVPDKATAVQRTIRLIARAVQHRPPQSRYTLADYHRLFIP
;
A
#
# COMPACT_ATOMS: atom_id res chain seq x y z
N MET A 1 -13.00 5.48 43.19
CA MET A 1 -13.79 5.82 42.00
C MET A 1 -12.85 5.90 40.83
N VAL A 2 -12.86 4.89 39.95
CA VAL A 2 -12.10 4.93 38.70
C VAL A 2 -12.85 5.92 37.80
N ALA A 3 -12.22 7.04 37.43
CA ALA A 3 -12.82 7.98 36.50
C ALA A 3 -13.12 7.22 35.20
N THR A 4 -14.40 7.06 34.88
CA THR A 4 -14.82 6.54 33.58
C THR A 4 -14.28 7.51 32.52
N GLN A 5 -13.35 7.03 31.69
CA GLN A 5 -12.89 7.78 30.52
C GLN A 5 -14.11 8.21 29.72
N GLU A 6 -14.29 9.52 29.54
CA GLU A 6 -15.40 10.07 28.77
C GLU A 6 -15.30 9.57 27.33
N THR A 7 -16.39 8.98 26.83
CA THR A 7 -16.43 8.46 25.46
C THR A 7 -16.47 9.62 24.48
N LEU A 8 -15.46 9.74 23.63
CA LEU A 8 -15.32 10.87 22.71
C LEU A 8 -16.10 10.66 21.38
N PHE A 9 -16.29 9.43 20.96
CA PHE A 9 -17.07 9.08 19.78
C PHE A 9 -17.68 7.69 19.95
N TYR A 10 -18.71 7.38 19.18
CA TYR A 10 -19.37 6.07 19.22
C TYR A 10 -19.87 5.66 17.84
N PHE A 11 -20.03 4.36 17.63
CA PHE A 11 -20.62 3.82 16.42
C PHE A 11 -22.11 3.56 16.66
N PRO A 12 -22.99 3.82 15.67
CA PRO A 12 -24.38 3.41 15.75
C PRO A 12 -24.47 1.91 16.09
N PRO A 13 -25.35 1.51 17.03
CA PRO A 13 -25.46 0.11 17.43
C PRO A 13 -25.94 -0.75 16.24
N PRO A 14 -25.56 -2.04 16.21
CA PRO A 14 -26.03 -2.94 15.18
C PRO A 14 -27.56 -3.14 15.28
N PRO A 15 -28.24 -3.41 14.16
CA PRO A 15 -29.69 -3.68 14.17
C PRO A 15 -30.04 -5.05 14.80
N ALA A 16 -29.07 -5.95 14.92
CA ALA A 16 -29.19 -7.26 15.55
C ALA A 16 -27.80 -7.76 16.03
N ASP A 17 -27.77 -8.65 17.02
CA ASP A 17 -26.51 -9.16 17.60
C ASP A 17 -25.64 -9.90 16.57
N ASP A 18 -26.28 -10.55 15.59
CA ASP A 18 -25.62 -11.30 14.52
C ASP A 18 -25.24 -10.43 13.29
N ALA A 19 -25.51 -9.12 13.32
CA ALA A 19 -25.13 -8.20 12.25
C ALA A 19 -23.60 -8.05 12.15
N VAL A 20 -23.05 -8.39 10.97
CA VAL A 20 -21.63 -8.23 10.64
C VAL A 20 -21.34 -6.85 10.04
N GLU A 21 -22.34 -6.26 9.39
CA GLU A 21 -22.30 -4.92 8.79
C GLU A 21 -23.69 -4.28 8.84
N TRP A 22 -23.74 -2.95 8.90
CA TRP A 22 -24.98 -2.17 8.85
C TRP A 22 -24.70 -0.74 8.40
N THR A 23 -25.67 -0.07 7.78
CA THR A 23 -25.49 1.28 7.26
C THR A 23 -25.87 2.35 8.28
N ALA A 24 -25.01 3.35 8.45
CA ALA A 24 -25.29 4.61 9.12
C ALA A 24 -25.55 5.68 8.03
N ASN A 25 -26.80 5.90 7.64
CA ASN A 25 -27.16 6.65 6.42
C ASN A 25 -26.99 8.19 6.49
N ASP A 26 -26.22 8.72 7.44
CA ASP A 26 -26.20 10.16 7.72
C ASP A 26 -24.95 10.89 7.22
N LEU A 27 -24.07 10.22 6.47
CA LEU A 27 -22.85 10.80 5.89
C LEU A 27 -22.37 10.07 4.62
N GLY A 28 -21.82 10.82 3.67
CA GLY A 28 -21.31 10.26 2.40
C GLY A 28 -22.43 9.86 1.43
N LEU A 29 -22.09 9.08 0.41
CA LEU A 29 -23.08 8.32 -0.37
C LEU A 29 -23.65 7.16 0.44
N SER A 30 -22.80 6.57 1.27
CA SER A 30 -23.13 5.57 2.28
C SER A 30 -22.04 5.59 3.35
N ASN A 31 -22.35 5.12 4.54
CA ASN A 31 -21.36 4.85 5.59
C ASN A 31 -21.67 3.50 6.23
N THR A 32 -20.93 2.47 5.84
CA THR A 32 -21.10 1.13 6.40
C THR A 32 -20.29 1.00 7.69
N ILE A 33 -20.96 0.62 8.77
CA ILE A 33 -20.33 0.22 10.01
C ILE A 33 -20.16 -1.30 9.99
N THR A 34 -18.92 -1.77 10.13
CA THR A 34 -18.59 -3.20 10.19
C THR A 34 -18.45 -3.61 11.65
N ARG A 35 -18.90 -4.79 12.09
CA ARG A 35 -18.80 -5.21 13.51
C ARG A 35 -17.38 -5.01 14.04
N THR A 36 -16.40 -5.61 13.37
CA THR A 36 -14.97 -5.38 13.60
C THR A 36 -14.48 -4.25 12.73
N LYS A 37 -13.93 -3.22 13.37
CA LYS A 37 -13.47 -1.96 12.75
C LYS A 37 -12.03 -2.04 12.23
N SER A 38 -11.46 -3.24 12.24
CA SER A 38 -10.07 -3.55 11.96
C SER A 38 -9.96 -5.03 11.57
N ARG A 39 -8.74 -5.58 11.58
CA ARG A 39 -8.53 -6.99 11.21
C ARG A 39 -9.14 -7.92 12.26
N THR A 40 -9.61 -9.08 11.80
CA THR A 40 -10.09 -10.14 12.67
C THR A 40 -9.05 -10.52 13.72
N ALA A 41 -9.50 -10.74 14.96
CA ALA A 41 -8.63 -11.21 16.04
C ALA A 41 -8.10 -12.63 15.77
N TYR A 42 -8.91 -13.46 15.11
CA TYR A 42 -8.54 -14.80 14.68
C TYR A 42 -8.14 -14.78 13.22
N TYR A 43 -6.92 -15.22 12.92
CA TYR A 43 -6.47 -15.43 11.57
C TYR A 43 -5.42 -16.53 11.50
N ASP A 44 -5.31 -17.17 10.34
CA ASP A 44 -4.31 -18.20 10.06
C ASP A 44 -3.83 -18.07 8.61
N LYS A 45 -2.58 -17.65 8.44
CA LYS A 45 -1.96 -17.47 7.13
C LYS A 45 -1.13 -18.70 6.68
N ASN A 46 -1.15 -19.77 7.48
CA ASN A 46 -0.34 -20.98 7.32
C ASN A 46 -1.20 -22.22 7.13
N LEU A 47 -2.36 -22.05 6.50
CA LEU A 47 -3.33 -23.12 6.35
C LEU A 47 -2.78 -24.32 5.56
N ASP A 48 -1.64 -24.14 4.88
CA ASP A 48 -0.93 -25.21 4.17
C ASP A 48 -0.23 -26.21 5.11
N ALA A 49 0.07 -25.83 6.35
CA ALA A 49 0.61 -26.74 7.37
C ALA A 49 -0.45 -27.71 7.91
N ASP A 50 -1.74 -27.44 7.71
CA ASP A 50 -2.86 -28.27 8.14
C ASP A 50 -3.85 -28.52 6.97
N PRO A 51 -3.51 -29.44 6.04
CA PRO A 51 -4.37 -29.76 4.91
C PRO A 51 -5.79 -30.22 5.27
N PRO A 52 -6.02 -31.04 6.32
CA PRO A 52 -7.37 -31.39 6.76
C PRO A 52 -8.21 -30.17 7.17
N ARG A 53 -7.67 -29.26 7.99
CA ARG A 53 -8.37 -28.04 8.39
C ARG A 53 -8.65 -27.14 7.20
N ARG A 54 -7.69 -27.03 6.26
CA ARG A 54 -7.90 -26.30 4.99
C ARG A 54 -9.13 -26.81 4.26
N GLU A 55 -9.22 -28.12 4.07
CA GLU A 55 -10.32 -28.70 3.31
C GLU A 55 -11.65 -28.54 4.04
N ALA A 56 -11.68 -28.69 5.37
CA ALA A 56 -12.87 -28.45 6.18
C ALA A 56 -13.40 -27.01 6.01
N LEU A 57 -12.53 -25.99 6.07
CA LEU A 57 -12.91 -24.59 5.86
C LEU A 57 -13.47 -24.36 4.46
N LEU A 58 -12.85 -24.95 3.43
CA LEU A 58 -13.33 -24.85 2.04
C LEU A 58 -14.65 -25.58 1.83
N GLN A 59 -14.85 -26.73 2.46
CA GLN A 59 -16.12 -27.46 2.42
C GLN A 59 -17.23 -26.63 3.06
N THR A 60 -17.00 -26.01 4.22
CA THR A 60 -17.94 -25.09 4.86
C THR A 60 -18.28 -23.92 3.92
N ALA A 61 -17.27 -23.24 3.36
CA ALA A 61 -17.50 -22.13 2.45
C ALA A 61 -18.32 -22.56 1.22
N ARG A 62 -17.96 -23.67 0.56
CA ARG A 62 -18.66 -24.20 -0.61
C ARG A 62 -20.07 -24.70 -0.30
N ALA A 63 -20.30 -25.29 0.87
CA ALA A 63 -21.64 -25.67 1.32
C ALA A 63 -22.51 -24.43 1.48
N PHE A 64 -22.00 -23.40 2.17
CA PHE A 64 -22.69 -22.13 2.32
C PHE A 64 -23.01 -21.44 0.98
N LEU A 65 -22.12 -21.54 -0.03
CA LEU A 65 -22.41 -21.05 -1.37
C LEU A 65 -23.58 -21.78 -2.05
N ARG A 66 -23.71 -23.09 -1.83
CA ARG A 66 -24.81 -23.89 -2.42
C ARG A 66 -26.13 -23.67 -1.70
N ASP A 67 -26.09 -23.64 -0.38
CA ASP A 67 -27.28 -23.64 0.46
C ASP A 67 -27.84 -22.22 0.64
N GLY A 68 -26.97 -21.21 0.50
CA GLY A 68 -27.30 -19.78 0.59
C GLY A 68 -27.51 -19.28 2.02
N ALA A 69 -27.27 -17.99 2.24
CA ALA A 69 -27.77 -17.32 3.44
C ALA A 69 -29.24 -16.92 3.21
N ALA A 70 -30.10 -17.11 4.21
CA ALA A 70 -31.46 -16.61 4.16
C ALA A 70 -31.46 -15.10 3.83
N GLY A 71 -32.01 -14.73 2.67
CA GLY A 71 -32.21 -13.34 2.23
C GLY A 71 -31.05 -12.64 1.53
N GLN A 72 -29.84 -13.23 1.45
CA GLN A 72 -28.70 -12.66 0.70
C GLN A 72 -27.84 -13.78 0.08
N PRO A 73 -28.17 -14.25 -1.14
CA PRO A 73 -27.37 -15.27 -1.79
C PRO A 73 -25.95 -14.74 -2.10
N PRO A 74 -24.90 -15.54 -1.86
CA PRO A 74 -23.55 -15.16 -2.27
C PRO A 74 -23.48 -14.91 -3.78
N VAL A 75 -22.77 -13.85 -4.16
CA VAL A 75 -22.53 -13.45 -5.53
C VAL A 75 -21.06 -13.60 -5.90
N GLU A 76 -20.79 -13.91 -7.17
CA GLU A 76 -19.45 -13.88 -7.73
C GLU A 76 -19.08 -12.46 -8.17
N ARG A 77 -17.83 -12.08 -7.93
CA ARG A 77 -17.17 -10.89 -8.49
C ARG A 77 -15.81 -11.28 -9.04
N LEU A 78 -15.50 -10.79 -10.24
CA LEU A 78 -14.18 -10.91 -10.86
C LEU A 78 -13.52 -9.53 -10.91
N ALA A 79 -12.25 -9.48 -10.54
CA ALA A 79 -11.42 -8.30 -10.73
C ALA A 79 -10.08 -8.68 -11.35
N VAL A 80 -9.48 -7.74 -12.05
CA VAL A 80 -8.13 -7.83 -12.60
C VAL A 80 -7.23 -6.88 -11.82
N ILE A 81 -6.18 -7.44 -11.21
CA ILE A 81 -5.17 -6.68 -10.48
C ILE A 81 -3.84 -6.93 -11.18
N HIS A 82 -3.36 -5.93 -11.91
CA HIS A 82 -2.12 -5.99 -12.70
C HIS A 82 -2.00 -7.24 -13.58
N GLY A 83 -3.07 -7.55 -14.32
CA GLY A 83 -3.16 -8.72 -15.20
C GLY A 83 -3.50 -10.05 -14.50
N VAL A 84 -3.55 -10.09 -13.17
CA VAL A 84 -3.96 -11.29 -12.41
C VAL A 84 -5.45 -11.23 -12.13
N THR A 85 -6.20 -12.23 -12.62
CA THR A 85 -7.64 -12.34 -12.33
C THR A 85 -7.87 -12.94 -10.94
N VAL A 86 -8.63 -12.23 -10.13
CA VAL A 86 -9.06 -12.60 -8.79
C VAL A 86 -10.57 -12.84 -8.80
N ARG A 87 -11.00 -13.97 -8.22
CA ARG A 87 -12.41 -14.27 -7.99
C ARG A 87 -12.76 -14.12 -6.53
N VAL A 88 -13.83 -13.40 -6.24
CA VAL A 88 -14.40 -13.24 -4.90
C VAL A 88 -15.83 -13.76 -4.90
N TRP A 89 -16.15 -14.62 -3.94
CA TRP A 89 -17.51 -14.95 -3.57
C TRP A 89 -17.87 -14.22 -2.28
N THR A 90 -18.97 -13.45 -2.29
CA THR A 90 -19.41 -12.72 -1.09
C THR A 90 -20.93 -12.60 -1.04
N ASN A 91 -21.50 -12.68 0.17
CA ASN A 91 -22.90 -12.29 0.43
C ASN A 91 -23.00 -10.99 1.23
N SER A 92 -21.89 -10.28 1.43
CA SER A 92 -21.86 -8.92 1.99
C SER A 92 -22.05 -7.90 0.86
N PRO A 93 -23.15 -7.13 0.85
CA PRO A 93 -23.32 -6.01 -0.05
C PRO A 93 -22.18 -4.99 0.04
N HIS A 94 -21.71 -4.68 1.25
CA HIS A 94 -20.62 -3.73 1.47
C HIS A 94 -19.32 -4.16 0.79
N LEU A 95 -18.89 -5.41 1.03
CA LEU A 95 -17.66 -5.94 0.42
C LEU A 95 -17.77 -6.02 -1.10
N ALA A 96 -18.92 -6.42 -1.64
CA ALA A 96 -19.13 -6.46 -3.09
C ALA A 96 -19.02 -5.06 -3.71
N ASP A 97 -19.65 -4.07 -3.07
CA ASP A 97 -19.72 -2.71 -3.56
C ASP A 97 -18.35 -2.00 -3.53
N PHE A 98 -17.62 -2.12 -2.43
CA PHE A 98 -16.25 -1.59 -2.32
C PHE A 98 -15.29 -2.31 -3.28
N TRP A 99 -15.46 -3.61 -3.50
CA TRP A 99 -14.64 -4.38 -4.43
C TRP A 99 -14.80 -3.91 -5.88
N ASP A 100 -16.04 -3.73 -6.32
CA ASP A 100 -16.38 -3.30 -7.68
C ASP A 100 -15.87 -1.87 -7.97
N GLU A 101 -15.80 -1.02 -6.95
CA GLU A 101 -15.21 0.33 -7.06
C GLU A 101 -13.67 0.34 -7.04
N ASN A 102 -13.06 -0.48 -6.19
CA ASN A 102 -11.61 -0.43 -5.99
C ASN A 102 -10.83 -1.03 -7.18
N TRP A 103 -11.36 -2.06 -7.83
CA TRP A 103 -10.64 -2.83 -8.85
C TRP A 103 -11.27 -2.73 -10.23
N TYR A 104 -10.47 -3.07 -11.26
CA TYR A 104 -10.95 -3.17 -12.62
C TYR A 104 -11.71 -4.50 -12.79
N SER A 105 -12.95 -4.45 -13.23
CA SER A 105 -13.60 -5.60 -13.84
C SER A 105 -12.85 -6.02 -15.12
N PRO A 106 -13.02 -7.25 -15.63
CA PRO A 106 -12.40 -7.66 -16.89
C PRO A 106 -12.72 -6.76 -18.08
N ALA A 107 -13.94 -6.20 -18.12
CA ALA A 107 -14.37 -5.25 -19.14
C ALA A 107 -13.66 -3.89 -19.02
N GLU A 108 -13.59 -3.34 -17.80
CA GLU A 108 -12.86 -2.09 -17.54
C GLU A 108 -11.36 -2.23 -17.80
N TRP A 109 -10.76 -3.37 -17.42
CA TRP A 109 -9.35 -3.65 -17.73
C TRP A 109 -9.09 -3.62 -19.23
N ARG A 110 -9.93 -4.29 -20.03
CA ARG A 110 -9.80 -4.29 -21.48
C ARG A 110 -9.98 -2.88 -22.05
N ALA A 111 -10.92 -2.10 -21.53
CA ALA A 111 -11.15 -0.73 -21.97
C ALA A 111 -9.96 0.20 -21.63
N ALA A 112 -9.38 0.03 -20.44
CA ALA A 112 -8.25 0.85 -19.99
C ALA A 112 -6.94 0.50 -20.71
N THR A 113 -6.67 -0.79 -20.92
CA THR A 113 -5.36 -1.28 -21.40
C THR A 113 -5.32 -1.62 -22.89
N GLY A 114 -6.48 -1.76 -23.53
CA GLY A 114 -6.61 -2.31 -24.88
C GLY A 114 -6.33 -3.82 -24.98
N GLN A 115 -6.03 -4.50 -23.86
CA GLN A 115 -5.68 -5.92 -23.82
C GLN A 115 -6.68 -6.71 -22.98
N PRO A 116 -7.22 -7.84 -23.48
CA PRO A 116 -8.06 -8.69 -22.65
C PRO A 116 -7.22 -9.34 -21.54
N PRO A 117 -7.73 -9.45 -20.30
CA PRO A 117 -7.06 -10.20 -19.24
C PRO A 117 -7.22 -11.72 -19.47
N ASP A 118 -6.35 -12.53 -18.88
CA ASP A 118 -6.61 -13.96 -18.70
C ASP A 118 -7.73 -14.12 -17.66
N LEU A 119 -8.88 -14.66 -18.08
CA LEU A 119 -10.06 -14.83 -17.21
C LEU A 119 -9.92 -15.99 -16.22
N THR A 120 -8.86 -16.79 -16.31
CA THR A 120 -8.60 -17.88 -15.37
C THR A 120 -8.29 -17.31 -13.98
N PRO A 121 -9.15 -17.53 -12.96
CA PRO A 121 -8.88 -16.98 -11.64
C PRO A 121 -7.64 -17.62 -11.04
N ARG A 122 -6.64 -16.79 -10.73
CA ARG A 122 -5.38 -17.23 -10.11
C ARG A 122 -5.41 -17.11 -8.59
N VAL A 123 -6.33 -16.30 -8.06
CA VAL A 123 -6.66 -16.18 -6.64
C VAL A 123 -8.16 -16.39 -6.47
N THR A 124 -8.57 -17.21 -5.50
CA THR A 124 -9.99 -17.39 -5.14
C THR A 124 -10.21 -16.96 -3.69
N VAL A 125 -11.22 -16.14 -3.47
CA VAL A 125 -11.60 -15.61 -2.15
C VAL A 125 -13.04 -16.03 -1.85
N TYR A 126 -13.26 -16.54 -0.64
CA TYR A 126 -14.59 -16.72 -0.06
C TYR A 126 -14.73 -15.70 1.06
N ALA A 127 -15.38 -14.57 0.81
CA ALA A 127 -15.62 -13.53 1.80
C ALA A 127 -17.07 -13.57 2.29
N LEU A 128 -17.35 -14.45 3.24
CA LEU A 128 -18.72 -14.84 3.58
C LEU A 128 -19.10 -14.33 4.98
N VAL A 129 -20.27 -13.71 5.08
CA VAL A 129 -20.85 -13.21 6.33
C VAL A 129 -22.04 -14.06 6.77
N ARG A 130 -22.27 -14.14 8.08
CA ARG A 130 -23.31 -14.96 8.72
C ARG A 130 -23.24 -16.45 8.38
N VAL A 131 -22.03 -17.00 8.31
CA VAL A 131 -21.77 -18.44 8.19
C VAL A 131 -21.95 -19.09 9.57
N PRO A 132 -22.92 -20.01 9.75
CA PRO A 132 -23.19 -20.63 11.04
C PRO A 132 -21.99 -21.43 11.58
N GLY A 133 -21.76 -21.35 12.89
CA GLY A 133 -20.71 -22.11 13.58
C GLY A 133 -19.28 -21.68 13.28
N GLN A 134 -19.08 -20.67 12.42
CA GLN A 134 -17.76 -20.11 12.15
C GLN A 134 -17.51 -18.85 13.00
N PRO A 135 -16.32 -18.69 13.59
CA PRO A 135 -15.96 -17.45 14.25
C PRO A 135 -15.73 -16.34 13.21
N GLU A 136 -15.65 -15.10 13.69
CA GLU A 136 -15.12 -14.03 12.86
C GLU A 136 -13.60 -14.24 12.66
N ALA A 137 -13.22 -14.66 11.46
CA ALA A 137 -11.86 -15.10 11.18
C ALA A 137 -11.45 -14.99 9.70
N ALA A 138 -10.14 -15.02 9.48
CA ALA A 138 -9.52 -14.97 8.15
C ALA A 138 -8.47 -16.08 7.97
N TYR A 139 -8.48 -16.75 6.83
CA TYR A 139 -7.59 -17.88 6.55
C TYR A 139 -6.96 -17.77 5.16
N TYR A 140 -5.70 -18.15 5.03
CA TYR A 140 -5.00 -18.10 3.75
C TYR A 140 -4.18 -19.37 3.51
N SER A 141 -4.30 -19.89 2.29
CA SER A 141 -3.46 -20.97 1.73
C SER A 141 -2.63 -20.39 0.60
N ARG A 142 -1.31 -20.30 0.83
CA ARG A 142 -0.31 -19.87 -0.16
C ARG A 142 -0.23 -20.85 -1.31
N ALA A 143 -0.24 -22.15 -1.02
CA ALA A 143 -0.12 -23.20 -2.03
C ALA A 143 -1.29 -23.25 -3.02
N ARG A 144 -2.49 -22.79 -2.60
CA ARG A 144 -3.69 -22.78 -3.44
C ARG A 144 -4.17 -21.38 -3.85
N ASN A 145 -3.45 -20.32 -3.48
CA ASN A 145 -3.89 -18.93 -3.64
C ASN A 145 -5.35 -18.72 -3.21
N THR A 146 -5.72 -19.30 -2.06
CA THR A 146 -7.10 -19.29 -1.59
C THR A 146 -7.19 -18.55 -0.27
N ILE A 147 -8.12 -17.59 -0.22
CA ILE A 147 -8.42 -16.79 0.98
C ILE A 147 -9.85 -17.10 1.44
N VAL A 148 -10.07 -17.26 2.74
CA VAL A 148 -11.39 -17.46 3.33
C VAL A 148 -11.58 -16.45 4.46
N PHE A 149 -12.64 -15.64 4.38
CA PHE A 149 -13.13 -14.82 5.48
C PHE A 149 -14.47 -15.37 5.92
N PHE A 150 -14.62 -15.56 7.23
CA PHE A 150 -15.90 -15.84 7.85
C PHE A 150 -16.30 -14.70 8.76
N ASN A 151 -17.54 -14.26 8.63
CA ASN A 151 -18.24 -13.38 9.57
C ASN A 151 -17.56 -12.02 9.81
N THR A 152 -16.75 -11.55 8.87
CA THR A 152 -16.16 -10.21 8.86
C THR A 152 -16.48 -9.48 7.56
N ALA A 153 -16.67 -8.17 7.67
CA ALA A 153 -16.96 -7.27 6.55
C ALA A 153 -15.94 -6.13 6.42
N TYR A 154 -14.83 -6.19 7.15
CA TYR A 154 -13.81 -5.13 7.09
C TYR A 154 -13.05 -5.17 5.76
N TYR A 155 -13.32 -4.21 4.88
CA TYR A 155 -12.80 -4.21 3.50
C TYR A 155 -11.27 -4.15 3.45
N GLY A 156 -10.66 -3.43 4.38
CA GLY A 156 -9.20 -3.30 4.44
C GLY A 156 -8.46 -4.64 4.60
N GLN A 157 -9.06 -5.64 5.24
CA GLN A 157 -8.46 -6.97 5.33
C GLN A 157 -8.61 -7.77 4.03
N LEU A 158 -9.78 -7.70 3.38
CA LEU A 158 -10.01 -8.27 2.05
C LEU A 158 -8.99 -7.72 1.04
N LYS A 159 -8.91 -6.38 0.92
CA LYS A 159 -7.97 -5.68 0.03
C LYS A 159 -6.52 -6.14 0.28
N SER A 160 -6.05 -6.04 1.52
CA SER A 160 -4.63 -6.32 1.81
C SER A 160 -4.22 -7.77 1.59
N TRP A 161 -5.08 -8.75 1.91
CA TRP A 161 -4.76 -10.16 1.72
C TRP A 161 -4.77 -10.55 0.24
N VAL A 162 -5.72 -10.01 -0.53
CA VAL A 162 -5.74 -10.18 -1.99
C VAL A 162 -4.48 -9.60 -2.62
N LEU A 163 -4.11 -8.37 -2.28
CA LEU A 163 -2.89 -7.73 -2.78
C LEU A 163 -1.64 -8.55 -2.45
N GLY A 164 -1.57 -9.15 -1.26
CA GLY A 164 -0.51 -10.07 -0.88
C GLY A 164 -0.46 -11.35 -1.74
N ALA A 165 -1.62 -11.97 -2.00
CA ALA A 165 -1.69 -13.18 -2.83
C ALA A 165 -1.33 -12.88 -4.30
N VAL A 166 -1.82 -11.77 -4.85
CA VAL A 166 -1.48 -11.29 -6.20
C VAL A 166 0.00 -10.94 -6.28
N GLY A 167 0.54 -10.20 -5.30
CA GLY A 167 1.94 -9.81 -5.24
C GLY A 167 2.91 -11.00 -5.30
N ARG A 168 2.57 -12.10 -4.62
CA ARG A 168 3.34 -13.35 -4.67
C ARG A 168 3.35 -13.96 -6.08
N ILE A 169 2.21 -14.01 -6.76
CA ILE A 169 2.12 -14.53 -8.15
C ILE A 169 2.98 -13.65 -9.06
N LEU A 170 2.85 -12.34 -8.92
CA LEU A 170 3.62 -11.36 -9.69
C LEU A 170 5.13 -11.51 -9.49
N ALA A 171 5.58 -11.71 -8.26
CA ALA A 171 7.00 -11.91 -7.95
C ALA A 171 7.52 -13.27 -8.45
N ASP A 172 6.84 -14.36 -8.12
CA ASP A 172 7.30 -15.73 -8.42
C ASP A 172 7.23 -16.09 -9.91
N GLU A 173 6.21 -15.60 -10.62
CA GLU A 173 6.00 -15.94 -12.04
C GLU A 173 6.51 -14.87 -13.00
N TYR A 174 6.46 -13.58 -12.62
CA TYR A 174 6.74 -12.48 -13.54
C TYR A 174 7.91 -11.58 -13.11
N GLY A 175 8.46 -11.75 -11.91
CA GLY A 175 9.55 -10.91 -11.40
C GLY A 175 9.11 -9.47 -11.14
N ILE A 176 7.81 -9.26 -11.01
CA ILE A 176 7.20 -7.96 -10.73
C ILE A 176 7.15 -7.78 -9.21
N HIS A 177 7.74 -6.69 -8.73
CA HIS A 177 7.84 -6.42 -7.31
C HIS A 177 6.61 -5.66 -6.80
N SER A 178 5.96 -6.24 -5.79
CA SER A 178 4.76 -5.73 -5.15
C SER A 178 5.11 -5.02 -3.83
N VAL A 179 5.17 -3.70 -3.85
CA VAL A 179 5.62 -2.89 -2.73
C VAL A 179 4.44 -2.20 -2.03
N HIS A 180 4.34 -2.39 -0.71
CA HIS A 180 3.47 -1.57 0.13
C HIS A 180 4.14 -0.20 0.34
N GLY A 181 3.68 0.80 -0.41
CA GLY A 181 4.34 2.09 -0.53
C GLY A 181 3.49 3.09 -1.30
N ALA A 182 3.85 4.36 -1.20
CA ALA A 182 3.23 5.43 -1.97
C ALA A 182 4.16 5.85 -3.11
N CYS A 183 3.61 6.24 -4.26
CA CYS A 183 4.37 6.77 -5.38
C CYS A 183 3.74 8.07 -5.89
N VAL A 184 4.60 9.04 -6.20
CA VAL A 184 4.24 10.29 -6.88
C VAL A 184 5.28 10.53 -7.96
N ALA A 185 4.84 10.88 -9.16
CA ALA A 185 5.74 11.30 -10.22
C ALA A 185 6.00 12.79 -10.07
N LEU A 186 7.26 13.21 -10.05
CA LEU A 186 7.68 14.60 -10.11
C LEU A 186 8.45 14.82 -11.42
N ASN A 187 7.91 15.65 -12.32
CA ASN A 187 8.49 15.91 -13.64
C ASN A 187 8.78 14.61 -14.42
N GLY A 188 7.84 13.66 -14.36
CA GLY A 188 7.95 12.36 -15.01
C GLY A 188 8.88 11.35 -14.32
N GLN A 189 9.44 11.67 -13.14
CA GLN A 189 10.27 10.75 -12.36
C GLN A 189 9.51 10.27 -11.11
N GLY A 190 9.37 8.96 -10.96
CA GLY A 190 8.69 8.34 -9.82
C GLY A 190 9.51 8.46 -8.53
N VAL A 191 8.83 8.90 -7.47
CA VAL A 191 9.31 9.00 -6.09
C VAL A 191 8.53 8.00 -5.25
N LEU A 192 9.19 6.91 -4.84
CA LEU A 192 8.59 5.85 -4.01
C LEU A 192 8.87 6.12 -2.54
N TYR A 193 7.85 5.96 -1.70
CA TYR A 193 7.92 6.05 -0.25
C TYR A 193 7.58 4.68 0.36
N ILE A 194 8.48 4.16 1.18
CA ILE A 194 8.25 2.96 1.99
C ILE A 194 8.42 3.36 3.45
N ALA A 195 7.48 2.96 4.29
CA ALA A 195 7.28 3.64 5.57
C ALA A 195 6.52 2.73 6.55
N PRO A 196 7.02 2.55 7.78
CA PRO A 196 6.21 2.07 8.90
C PRO A 196 5.04 3.00 9.18
N THR A 197 4.02 2.48 9.85
CA THR A 197 2.83 3.24 10.24
C THR A 197 3.21 4.49 11.04
N GLY A 198 2.52 5.61 10.78
CA GLY A 198 2.70 6.85 11.53
C GLY A 198 3.92 7.70 11.16
N THR A 199 4.81 7.22 10.28
CA THR A 199 6.05 7.93 9.91
C THR A 199 5.87 9.00 8.82
N GLY A 200 4.66 9.13 8.24
CA GLY A 200 4.31 10.26 7.35
C GLY A 200 4.17 9.94 5.87
N LYS A 201 4.07 8.66 5.45
CA LYS A 201 3.88 8.24 4.04
C LYS A 201 2.84 9.05 3.29
N SER A 202 1.59 9.04 3.78
CA SER A 202 0.48 9.75 3.15
C SER A 202 0.74 11.25 3.11
N THR A 203 1.14 11.86 4.23
CA THR A 203 1.48 13.29 4.32
C THR A 203 2.56 13.70 3.30
N SER A 204 3.62 12.89 3.15
CA SER A 204 4.69 13.15 2.18
C SER A 204 4.21 13.01 0.74
N SER A 205 3.47 11.96 0.41
CA SER A 205 2.95 11.73 -0.96
C SER A 205 1.97 12.81 -1.39
N TYR A 206 0.94 13.12 -0.59
CA TYR A 206 -0.01 14.18 -0.91
C TYR A 206 0.63 15.57 -0.83
N GLY A 207 1.57 15.80 0.10
CA GLY A 207 2.30 17.06 0.20
C GLY A 207 3.14 17.34 -1.05
N LEU A 208 3.71 16.32 -1.68
CA LEU A 208 4.45 16.47 -2.93
C LEU A 208 3.55 16.90 -4.10
N MET A 209 2.24 16.65 -4.04
CA MET A 209 1.27 17.15 -5.04
C MET A 209 1.13 18.68 -5.02
N ALA A 210 1.63 19.39 -4.01
CA ALA A 210 1.71 20.85 -4.05
C ALA A 210 2.83 21.37 -4.96
N VAL A 211 3.77 20.51 -5.38
CA VAL A 211 4.90 20.89 -6.25
C VAL A 211 4.45 20.88 -7.71
N PRO A 212 4.73 21.96 -8.49
CA PRO A 212 4.45 21.97 -9.92
C PRO A 212 5.12 20.81 -10.65
N GLY A 213 4.39 20.20 -11.60
CA GLY A 213 4.85 19.01 -12.33
C GLY A 213 4.69 17.69 -11.56
N ALA A 214 4.07 17.70 -10.38
CA ALA A 214 3.70 16.49 -9.66
C ALA A 214 2.42 15.85 -10.23
N ARG A 215 2.44 14.51 -10.37
CA ARG A 215 1.32 13.66 -10.78
C ARG A 215 1.18 12.48 -9.81
N PHE A 216 0.00 12.31 -9.24
CA PHE A 216 -0.29 11.31 -8.22
C PHE A 216 -0.40 9.93 -8.84
N HIS A 217 0.31 8.96 -8.26
CA HIS A 217 0.35 7.59 -8.78
C HIS A 217 -0.35 6.62 -7.81
N SER A 218 0.12 6.50 -6.57
CA SER A 218 -0.53 5.63 -5.57
C SER A 218 -0.21 6.08 -4.15
N ASP A 219 -1.09 5.85 -3.18
CA ASP A 219 -0.81 6.11 -1.75
C ASP A 219 -0.44 4.85 -0.95
N ASP A 220 -0.89 3.68 -1.40
CA ASP A 220 -0.78 2.45 -0.60
C ASP A 220 0.00 1.31 -1.22
N TRP A 221 -0.14 1.04 -2.52
CA TRP A 221 0.47 -0.12 -3.15
C TRP A 221 0.96 0.17 -4.56
N VAL A 222 2.16 -0.31 -4.90
CA VAL A 222 2.84 -0.04 -6.17
C VAL A 222 3.41 -1.33 -6.75
N TYR A 223 3.22 -1.55 -8.05
CA TYR A 223 3.89 -2.63 -8.78
C TYR A 223 5.09 -2.10 -9.54
N ILE A 224 6.23 -2.79 -9.45
CA ILE A 224 7.48 -2.35 -10.06
C ILE A 224 7.99 -3.43 -11.02
N HIS A 225 8.20 -3.02 -12.27
CA HIS A 225 8.91 -3.81 -13.27
C HIS A 225 10.38 -3.37 -13.31
N TYR A 226 11.31 -4.32 -13.23
CA TYR A 226 12.73 -4.04 -13.43
C TYR A 226 13.13 -4.46 -14.84
N THR A 227 13.61 -3.49 -15.62
CA THR A 227 13.85 -3.70 -17.04
C THR A 227 15.34 -3.73 -17.38
N LEU A 228 15.68 -4.63 -18.29
CA LEU A 228 16.96 -4.76 -18.95
C LEU A 228 16.87 -4.08 -20.32
N ALA A 229 17.93 -3.42 -20.75
CA ALA A 229 17.96 -2.86 -22.10
C ALA A 229 18.38 -3.93 -23.12
N ARG A 230 17.72 -3.94 -24.26
CA ARG A 230 18.18 -4.62 -25.47
C ARG A 230 19.10 -3.69 -26.25
N ARG A 231 19.95 -4.29 -27.09
CA ARG A 231 20.87 -3.57 -27.99
C ARG A 231 20.16 -2.68 -29.02
N ASP A 232 18.89 -2.95 -29.30
CA ASP A 232 18.02 -2.14 -30.17
C ASP A 232 17.33 -0.98 -29.43
N GLY A 233 17.58 -0.82 -28.13
CA GLY A 233 17.03 0.25 -27.29
C GLY A 233 15.70 -0.07 -26.61
N GLU A 234 15.03 -1.18 -26.94
CA GLU A 234 13.83 -1.61 -26.22
C GLU A 234 14.20 -2.08 -24.80
N ARG A 235 13.25 -1.95 -23.86
CA ARG A 235 13.40 -2.40 -22.47
C ARG A 235 12.46 -3.55 -22.15
N LEU A 236 12.99 -4.61 -21.55
CA LEU A 236 12.25 -5.81 -21.17
C LEU A 236 12.39 -6.13 -19.68
N ALA A 237 11.26 -6.38 -19.01
CA ALA A 237 11.25 -6.97 -17.67
C ALA A 237 11.33 -8.50 -17.79
N PRO A 238 12.35 -9.17 -17.22
CA PRO A 238 12.54 -10.60 -17.41
C PRO A 238 11.47 -11.40 -16.64
N VAL A 239 10.80 -12.32 -17.34
CA VAL A 239 9.78 -13.23 -16.79
C VAL A 239 10.34 -14.63 -16.66
N GLU A 240 11.01 -15.12 -17.70
CA GLU A 240 11.60 -16.46 -17.72
C GLU A 240 12.90 -16.44 -18.53
N ILE A 241 13.92 -17.12 -18.01
CA ILE A 241 15.16 -17.40 -18.72
C ILE A 241 15.21 -18.91 -18.96
N VAL A 242 15.48 -19.31 -20.20
CA VAL A 242 15.76 -20.69 -20.59
C VAL A 242 17.23 -20.73 -20.99
N PRO A 243 18.15 -21.11 -20.08
CA PRO A 243 19.57 -21.23 -20.38
C PRO A 243 19.82 -22.27 -21.48
N GLU A 244 20.94 -22.15 -22.19
CA GLU A 244 21.38 -23.17 -23.16
C GLU A 244 21.62 -24.53 -22.49
N GLY A 245 21.98 -24.54 -21.20
CA GLY A 245 22.06 -25.73 -20.36
C GLY A 245 21.53 -25.48 -18.95
N GLY A 246 20.68 -26.38 -18.46
CA GLY A 246 20.06 -26.31 -17.14
C GLY A 246 18.54 -26.05 -17.19
N PRO A 247 17.88 -26.03 -16.02
CA PRO A 247 16.44 -25.80 -15.94
C PRO A 247 16.07 -24.32 -16.22
N PRO A 248 14.84 -24.05 -16.70
CA PRO A 248 14.32 -22.69 -16.78
C PRO A 248 14.29 -21.99 -15.42
N VAL A 249 14.59 -20.69 -15.43
CA VAL A 249 14.55 -19.79 -14.27
C VAL A 249 13.38 -18.82 -14.47
N ARG A 250 12.58 -18.57 -13.43
CA ARG A 250 11.35 -17.75 -13.55
C ARG A 250 11.26 -16.66 -12.48
N GLY A 251 10.50 -15.63 -12.83
CA GLY A 251 10.13 -14.52 -11.96
C GLY A 251 11.33 -13.83 -11.33
N TYR A 252 11.24 -13.54 -10.03
CA TYR A 252 12.29 -12.81 -9.30
C TYR A 252 13.68 -13.48 -9.39
N ARG A 253 13.72 -14.81 -9.59
CA ARG A 253 14.98 -15.57 -9.67
C ARG A 253 15.79 -15.24 -10.92
N CYS A 254 15.15 -14.71 -11.97
CA CYS A 254 15.82 -14.28 -13.19
C CYS A 254 16.92 -13.24 -12.91
N PHE A 255 16.67 -12.27 -12.02
CA PHE A 255 17.65 -11.22 -11.72
C PHE A 255 18.91 -11.75 -11.05
N ARG A 256 18.75 -12.70 -10.12
CA ARG A 256 19.89 -13.37 -9.48
C ARG A 256 20.68 -14.19 -10.49
N TRP A 257 19.99 -14.97 -11.32
CA TRP A 257 20.64 -15.78 -12.35
C TRP A 257 21.46 -14.91 -13.30
N LEU A 258 20.92 -13.78 -13.77
CA LEU A 258 21.63 -12.84 -14.64
C LEU A 258 22.86 -12.22 -13.98
N ALA A 259 22.78 -11.93 -12.67
CA ALA A 259 23.92 -11.41 -11.92
C ALA A 259 25.04 -12.46 -11.72
N GLU A 260 24.68 -13.73 -11.54
CA GLU A 260 25.63 -14.84 -11.36
C GLU A 260 26.21 -15.36 -12.69
N HIS A 261 25.53 -15.11 -13.82
CA HIS A 261 25.92 -15.58 -15.16
C HIS A 261 26.08 -14.42 -16.15
N PRO A 262 27.03 -13.49 -15.92
CA PRO A 262 27.26 -12.39 -16.85
C PRO A 262 27.68 -12.93 -18.22
N GLY A 263 26.92 -12.60 -19.27
CA GLY A 263 27.14 -13.12 -20.62
C GLY A 263 26.64 -14.55 -20.85
N GLY A 264 25.76 -15.06 -19.98
CA GLY A 264 25.07 -16.34 -20.17
C GLY A 264 24.29 -16.40 -21.49
N ARG A 265 24.17 -17.61 -22.04
CA ARG A 265 23.50 -17.89 -23.32
C ARG A 265 22.18 -18.60 -23.12
N GLY A 266 21.28 -18.42 -24.08
CA GLY A 266 19.93 -18.99 -24.05
C GLY A 266 18.86 -18.00 -24.49
N ARG A 267 17.62 -18.24 -24.07
CA ARG A 267 16.46 -17.40 -24.41
C ARG A 267 15.94 -16.68 -23.18
N LEU A 268 15.49 -15.45 -23.37
CA LEU A 268 14.77 -14.65 -22.40
C LEU A 268 13.35 -14.41 -22.91
N ARG A 269 12.36 -14.70 -22.08
CA ARG A 269 11.00 -14.20 -22.23
C ARG A 269 10.81 -13.05 -21.25
N GLY A 270 10.31 -11.92 -21.73
CA GLY A 270 10.13 -10.72 -20.92
C GLY A 270 8.96 -9.86 -21.36
N LEU A 271 8.50 -8.99 -20.46
CA LEU A 271 7.44 -8.02 -20.71
C LEU A 271 8.04 -6.71 -21.22
N THR A 272 7.47 -6.15 -22.29
CA THR A 272 7.73 -4.77 -22.67
C THR A 272 7.05 -3.81 -21.68
N LEU A 273 7.37 -2.50 -21.75
CA LEU A 273 6.69 -1.49 -20.94
C LEU A 273 5.17 -1.40 -21.21
N ALA A 274 4.74 -1.80 -22.40
CA ALA A 274 3.33 -1.92 -22.77
C ALA A 274 2.71 -3.28 -22.36
N ASN A 275 3.38 -4.00 -21.45
CA ASN A 275 2.96 -5.28 -20.90
C ASN A 275 2.77 -6.40 -21.94
N ARG A 276 3.50 -6.35 -23.06
CA ARG A 276 3.47 -7.41 -24.08
C ARG A 276 4.59 -8.41 -23.81
N LEU A 277 4.26 -9.70 -23.83
CA LEU A 277 5.26 -10.76 -23.69
C LEU A 277 6.01 -10.93 -25.01
N VAL A 278 7.34 -10.84 -24.96
CA VAL A 278 8.24 -11.04 -26.09
C VAL A 278 9.36 -12.02 -25.72
N GLU A 279 9.94 -12.66 -26.72
CA GLU A 279 11.07 -13.56 -26.57
C GLU A 279 12.27 -13.04 -27.37
N CYS A 280 13.46 -13.08 -26.77
CA CYS A 280 14.72 -12.76 -27.43
C CYS A 280 15.84 -13.70 -26.95
N SER A 281 16.98 -13.70 -27.65
CA SER A 281 18.18 -14.35 -27.13
C SER A 281 18.81 -13.47 -26.03
N LEU A 282 19.50 -14.08 -25.06
CA LEU A 282 20.18 -13.33 -23.99
C LEU A 282 21.29 -12.41 -24.52
N GLU A 283 21.90 -12.78 -25.65
CA GLU A 283 22.92 -12.00 -26.35
C GLU A 283 22.39 -10.69 -26.93
N ALA A 284 21.06 -10.58 -27.12
CA ALA A 284 20.40 -9.36 -27.56
C ALA A 284 20.33 -8.29 -26.45
N LEU A 285 20.59 -8.65 -25.19
CA LEU A 285 20.68 -7.69 -24.09
C LEU A 285 21.96 -6.85 -24.18
N ASP A 286 21.87 -5.60 -23.73
CA ASP A 286 23.03 -4.75 -23.51
C ASP A 286 23.50 -4.90 -22.05
N PRO A 287 24.63 -5.60 -21.79
CA PRO A 287 25.13 -5.82 -20.44
C PRO A 287 25.69 -4.55 -19.78
N ARG A 288 25.91 -3.47 -20.54
CA ARG A 288 26.42 -2.19 -20.02
C ARG A 288 25.30 -1.25 -19.58
N ALA A 289 24.09 -1.47 -20.08
CA ALA A 289 22.94 -0.64 -19.73
C ALA A 289 22.46 -0.96 -18.31
N PRO A 290 22.14 0.07 -17.49
CA PRO A 290 21.63 -0.17 -16.15
C PRO A 290 20.22 -0.74 -16.18
N ILE A 291 19.91 -1.54 -15.15
CA ILE A 291 18.54 -1.90 -14.81
C ILE A 291 17.76 -0.62 -14.49
N VAL A 292 16.55 -0.50 -15.02
CA VAL A 292 15.65 0.62 -14.70
C VAL A 292 14.34 0.08 -14.15
N ALA A 293 13.91 0.64 -13.02
CA ALA A 293 12.64 0.34 -12.39
C ALA A 293 11.53 1.22 -12.98
N TYR A 294 10.36 0.64 -13.24
CA TYR A 294 9.15 1.35 -13.66
C TYR A 294 8.01 0.98 -12.73
N ALA A 295 7.35 1.98 -12.17
CA ALA A 295 6.19 1.81 -11.30
C ALA A 295 4.88 1.87 -12.09
N TYR A 296 3.91 1.08 -11.63
CA TYR A 296 2.56 0.95 -12.17
C TYR A 296 1.54 0.98 -11.01
N ILE A 297 0.38 1.60 -11.25
CA ILE A 297 -0.67 1.71 -10.24
C ILE A 297 -1.30 0.35 -9.97
N SER A 298 -1.76 0.16 -8.74
CA SER A 298 -2.41 -1.09 -8.32
C SER A 298 -3.94 -1.01 -8.39
N GLU A 299 -4.50 0.16 -8.07
CA GLU A 299 -5.92 0.37 -7.76
C GLU A 299 -6.60 1.27 -8.82
N LYS A 300 -7.91 1.04 -9.04
CA LYS A 300 -8.77 1.90 -9.87
C LYS A 300 -9.21 3.14 -9.10
N LEU A 301 -9.77 2.93 -7.91
CA LEU A 301 -10.14 3.96 -6.92
C LEU A 301 -9.44 3.67 -5.60
N PHE A 302 -9.25 4.69 -4.75
CA PHE A 302 -8.37 4.59 -3.59
C PHE A 302 -9.13 4.39 -2.28
N TYR A 303 -8.73 3.40 -1.48
CA TYR A 303 -9.27 3.16 -0.15
C TYR A 303 -8.52 3.99 0.93
N LEU A 304 -8.92 5.24 1.08
CA LEU A 304 -8.20 6.26 1.85
C LEU A 304 -8.72 6.43 3.26
N ARG A 305 -7.87 6.92 4.17
CA ARG A 305 -8.32 7.36 5.50
C ARG A 305 -9.08 8.68 5.40
N THR A 306 -10.17 8.81 6.13
CA THR A 306 -10.95 10.05 6.16
C THR A 306 -10.25 11.16 6.95
N ASN A 307 -9.34 10.82 7.88
CA ASN A 307 -8.53 11.81 8.61
C ASN A 307 -7.53 12.56 7.72
N LEU A 308 -7.42 12.20 6.44
CA LEU A 308 -6.71 13.00 5.43
C LEU A 308 -7.15 14.48 5.44
N VAL A 309 -8.40 14.76 5.81
CA VAL A 309 -8.95 16.12 5.93
C VAL A 309 -8.18 17.01 6.90
N GLU A 310 -7.49 16.45 7.89
CA GLU A 310 -6.68 17.24 8.84
C GLU A 310 -5.47 17.90 8.16
N SER A 311 -4.94 17.26 7.11
CA SER A 311 -3.78 17.75 6.36
C SER A 311 -4.16 18.36 5.01
N PHE A 312 -5.27 17.91 4.42
CA PHE A 312 -5.77 18.33 3.11
C PHE A 312 -7.29 18.57 3.20
N PRO A 313 -7.72 19.71 3.77
CA PRO A 313 -9.14 19.92 4.09
C PRO A 313 -10.07 19.83 2.89
N GLU A 314 -9.62 20.24 1.69
CA GLU A 314 -10.40 20.14 0.45
C GLU A 314 -10.84 18.71 0.11
N SER A 315 -10.10 17.70 0.58
CA SER A 315 -10.48 16.29 0.40
C SER A 315 -11.86 15.97 1.01
N ALA A 316 -12.30 16.72 2.04
CA ALA A 316 -13.63 16.57 2.63
C ALA A 316 -14.74 16.69 1.59
N TYR A 317 -14.56 17.53 0.56
CA TYR A 317 -15.57 17.73 -0.47
C TYR A 317 -15.87 16.44 -1.24
N GLN A 318 -14.83 15.69 -1.60
CA GLN A 318 -14.99 14.42 -2.32
C GLN A 318 -15.26 13.24 -1.38
N ILE A 319 -14.68 13.23 -0.17
CA ILE A 319 -14.97 12.22 0.84
C ILE A 319 -16.48 12.19 1.16
N LEU A 320 -17.12 13.35 1.32
CA LEU A 320 -18.57 13.45 1.57
C LEU A 320 -19.44 13.05 0.36
N ARG A 321 -18.84 12.81 -0.80
CA ARG A 321 -19.49 12.30 -2.02
C ARG A 321 -19.02 10.88 -2.38
N SER A 322 -18.41 10.20 -1.41
CA SER A 322 -17.90 8.84 -1.58
C SER A 322 -18.60 7.87 -0.62
N LYS A 323 -18.36 6.57 -0.83
CA LYS A 323 -18.76 5.53 0.10
C LYS A 323 -17.77 5.48 1.25
N LEU A 324 -18.29 5.45 2.47
CA LEU A 324 -17.53 5.50 3.71
C LEU A 324 -17.61 4.16 4.44
N GLU A 325 -16.55 3.83 5.17
CA GLU A 325 -16.52 2.71 6.09
C GLU A 325 -16.12 3.21 7.47
N ASN A 326 -16.90 2.83 8.49
CA ASN A 326 -16.58 3.04 9.90
C ASN A 326 -16.36 4.51 10.29
N VAL A 327 -17.10 5.45 9.72
CA VAL A 327 -17.10 6.85 10.21
C VAL A 327 -18.06 6.96 11.42
N PRO A 328 -17.57 7.29 12.63
CA PRO A 328 -18.39 7.29 13.84
C PRO A 328 -19.28 8.54 13.96
N LEU A 329 -20.11 8.56 14.99
CA LEU A 329 -20.72 9.77 15.55
C LEU A 329 -19.81 10.33 16.64
N VAL A 330 -19.77 11.66 16.78
CA VAL A 330 -18.92 12.35 17.77
C VAL A 330 -19.74 12.91 18.92
N THR A 331 -19.16 12.97 20.11
CA THR A 331 -19.81 13.58 21.28
C THR A 331 -19.48 15.08 21.38
N PRO A 332 -20.28 15.87 22.12
CA PRO A 332 -19.94 17.25 22.43
C PRO A 332 -18.55 17.42 23.06
N ALA A 333 -18.11 16.43 23.86
CA ALA A 333 -16.77 16.42 24.46
C ALA A 333 -15.66 16.34 23.41
N PHE A 334 -15.82 15.52 22.36
CA PHE A 334 -14.84 15.49 21.25
C PHE A 334 -14.80 16.80 20.48
N LEU A 335 -15.95 17.41 20.19
CA LEU A 335 -16.03 18.71 19.52
C LEU A 335 -15.34 19.81 20.35
N ALA A 336 -15.52 19.78 21.67
CA ALA A 336 -14.84 20.70 22.58
C ALA A 336 -13.32 20.46 22.62
N ALA A 337 -12.90 19.20 22.71
CA ALA A 337 -11.48 18.82 22.75
C ALA A 337 -10.72 19.18 21.48
N HIS A 338 -11.39 19.20 20.31
CA HIS A 338 -10.79 19.49 19.00
C HIS A 338 -11.22 20.84 18.43
N ARG A 339 -11.64 21.79 19.29
CA ARG A 339 -12.18 23.09 18.85
C ARG A 339 -11.23 23.83 17.91
N ALA A 340 -9.96 23.97 18.28
CA ALA A 340 -8.97 24.72 17.50
C ALA A 340 -8.78 24.12 16.10
N THR A 341 -8.59 22.80 16.02
CA THR A 341 -8.47 22.09 14.73
C THR A 341 -9.71 22.29 13.87
N LEU A 342 -10.91 22.20 14.46
CA LEU A 342 -12.16 22.43 13.73
C LEU A 342 -12.32 23.88 13.26
N ASP A 343 -11.92 24.86 14.06
CA ASP A 343 -11.93 26.28 13.69
C ASP A 343 -11.06 26.53 12.45
N ASP A 344 -9.85 25.96 12.45
CA ASP A 344 -8.91 26.06 11.32
C ASP A 344 -9.48 25.41 10.05
N LEU A 345 -10.02 24.19 10.17
CA LEU A 345 -10.61 23.47 9.03
C LEU A 345 -11.83 24.20 8.46
N VAL A 346 -12.75 24.65 9.31
CA VAL A 346 -13.95 25.40 8.88
C VAL A 346 -13.55 26.69 8.18
N THR A 347 -12.61 27.44 8.75
CA THR A 347 -12.11 28.68 8.18
C THR A 347 -11.49 28.43 6.81
N HIS A 348 -10.61 27.44 6.69
CA HIS A 348 -9.98 27.08 5.42
C HIS A 348 -11.02 26.70 4.35
N LEU A 349 -11.96 25.83 4.69
CA LEU A 349 -12.97 25.33 3.75
C LEU A 349 -13.93 26.42 3.24
N ARG A 350 -14.24 27.42 4.08
CA ARG A 350 -15.14 28.51 3.73
C ARG A 350 -14.46 29.72 3.08
N THR A 351 -13.13 29.82 3.15
CA THR A 351 -12.40 31.02 2.67
C THR A 351 -11.35 30.70 1.60
N ALA A 352 -10.55 29.65 1.78
CA ALA A 352 -9.38 29.34 0.96
C ALA A 352 -9.64 28.28 -0.12
N SER A 353 -10.72 27.50 0.00
CA SER A 353 -11.04 26.44 -0.96
C SER A 353 -11.45 26.95 -2.35
N PRO A 354 -11.32 26.13 -3.41
CA PRO A 354 -11.82 26.43 -4.75
C PRO A 354 -13.31 26.82 -4.74
N PRO A 355 -13.77 27.70 -5.65
CA PRO A 355 -15.10 28.31 -5.57
C PRO A 355 -16.27 27.33 -5.39
N ALA A 356 -16.29 26.21 -6.13
CA ALA A 356 -17.36 25.22 -6.03
C ALA A 356 -17.39 24.50 -4.66
N MET A 357 -16.20 24.16 -4.12
CA MET A 357 -16.07 23.54 -2.80
C MET A 357 -16.45 24.53 -1.70
N ARG A 358 -15.97 25.78 -1.83
CA ARG A 358 -16.26 26.87 -0.91
C ARG A 358 -17.76 27.13 -0.80
N ALA A 359 -18.45 27.24 -1.94
CA ALA A 359 -19.90 27.44 -1.98
C ALA A 359 -20.65 26.30 -1.27
N PHE A 360 -20.23 25.05 -1.48
CA PHE A 360 -20.81 23.89 -0.79
C PHE A 360 -20.66 23.97 0.74
N PHE A 361 -19.48 24.33 1.26
CA PHE A 361 -19.25 24.43 2.70
C PHE A 361 -19.83 25.71 3.34
N GLN A 362 -19.99 26.78 2.57
CA GLN A 362 -20.68 27.99 3.01
C GLN A 362 -22.20 27.77 3.13
N ALA A 363 -22.78 26.93 2.25
CA ALA A 363 -24.20 26.58 2.33
C ALA A 363 -24.54 25.65 3.51
N MET A 364 -23.54 24.97 4.09
CA MET A 364 -23.72 24.11 5.25
C MET A 364 -23.73 24.93 6.56
N PRO A 365 -24.71 24.74 7.46
CA PRO A 365 -24.67 25.35 8.79
C PRO A 365 -23.37 25.04 9.51
N GLU A 366 -22.81 26.01 10.25
CA GLU A 366 -21.48 25.86 10.84
C GLU A 366 -21.39 24.69 11.82
N GLU A 367 -22.39 24.55 12.70
CA GLU A 367 -22.48 23.43 13.64
C GLU A 367 -22.44 22.09 12.92
N ARG A 368 -23.20 21.95 11.83
CA ARG A 368 -23.20 20.74 11.01
C ARG A 368 -21.86 20.49 10.33
N LEU A 369 -21.20 21.54 9.81
CA LEU A 369 -19.89 21.42 9.20
C LEU A 369 -18.85 20.94 10.21
N ARG A 370 -18.85 21.50 11.43
CA ARG A 370 -17.97 21.07 12.51
C ARG A 370 -18.19 19.61 12.87
N GLU A 371 -19.45 19.21 13.04
CA GLU A 371 -19.81 17.83 13.36
C GLU A 371 -19.32 16.87 12.25
N VAL A 372 -19.60 17.19 10.99
CA VAL A 372 -19.18 16.39 9.84
C VAL A 372 -17.66 16.25 9.79
N LEU A 373 -16.91 17.36 9.90
CA LEU A 373 -15.45 17.32 9.88
C LEU A 373 -14.90 16.51 11.04
N ALA A 374 -15.42 16.71 12.25
CA ALA A 374 -15.04 15.97 13.44
C ALA A 374 -15.20 14.46 13.24
N ARG A 375 -16.32 14.02 12.67
CA ARG A 375 -16.57 12.60 12.37
C ARG A 375 -15.52 12.02 11.43
N LEU A 376 -15.09 12.77 10.42
CA LEU A 376 -14.10 12.29 9.44
C LEU A 376 -12.72 11.99 10.05
N PHE A 377 -12.34 12.61 11.17
CA PHE A 377 -11.05 12.33 11.83
C PHE A 377 -11.17 11.74 13.24
N ALA A 378 -12.39 11.52 13.76
CA ALA A 378 -12.59 10.96 15.09
C ALA A 378 -12.11 9.53 15.27
N PHE A 379 -12.07 8.74 14.18
CA PHE A 379 -11.57 7.38 14.21
C PHE A 379 -10.49 7.18 13.13
N ASP A 380 -9.27 6.86 13.55
CA ASP A 380 -8.08 6.77 12.68
C ASP A 380 -8.19 5.72 11.56
N ASN A 381 -9.08 4.75 11.73
CA ASN A 381 -9.30 3.69 10.74
C ASN A 381 -10.62 3.83 9.98
N ALA A 382 -11.28 4.99 10.07
CA ALA A 382 -12.38 5.35 9.19
C ALA A 382 -11.86 5.57 7.76
N ARG A 383 -12.64 5.12 6.77
CA ARG A 383 -12.19 5.02 5.37
C ARG A 383 -13.21 5.57 4.39
N ALA A 384 -12.71 5.95 3.23
CA ALA A 384 -13.49 6.39 2.08
C ALA A 384 -12.98 5.70 0.81
N MET A 385 -13.89 5.30 -0.07
CA MET A 385 -13.55 4.85 -1.43
C MET A 385 -13.53 6.07 -2.36
N LEU A 386 -12.35 6.64 -2.59
CA LEU A 386 -12.20 7.96 -3.19
C LEU A 386 -11.66 7.90 -4.62
N ASP A 387 -12.37 8.55 -5.54
CA ASP A 387 -11.81 8.94 -6.84
C ASP A 387 -10.93 10.17 -6.67
N ILE A 388 -9.61 9.95 -6.57
CA ILE A 388 -8.64 11.01 -6.39
C ILE A 388 -8.55 11.96 -7.61
N THR A 389 -9.03 11.55 -8.79
CA THR A 389 -9.10 12.44 -9.96
C THR A 389 -10.06 13.60 -9.74
N GLN A 390 -11.08 13.42 -8.90
CA GLN A 390 -12.03 14.47 -8.51
C GLN A 390 -11.44 15.45 -7.48
N VAL A 391 -10.33 15.08 -6.83
CA VAL A 391 -9.61 15.92 -5.87
C VAL A 391 -8.48 16.68 -6.55
N LEU A 392 -7.65 15.98 -7.34
CA LEU A 392 -6.40 16.51 -7.87
C LEU A 392 -6.49 16.97 -9.33
N GLY A 393 -7.55 16.59 -10.06
CA GLY A 393 -7.66 16.74 -11.51
C GLY A 393 -7.17 15.48 -12.24
N ARG A 394 -7.87 15.05 -13.29
CA ARG A 394 -7.60 13.79 -14.01
C ARG A 394 -6.20 13.77 -14.65
N GLU A 395 -5.75 14.88 -15.20
CA GLU A 395 -4.43 15.06 -15.80
C GLU A 395 -3.28 14.95 -14.78
N ARG A 396 -3.60 15.13 -13.50
CA ARG A 396 -2.64 15.05 -12.38
C ARG A 396 -2.66 13.71 -11.66
N VAL A 397 -3.28 12.70 -12.26
CA VAL A 397 -3.39 11.35 -11.68
C VAL A 397 -3.09 10.29 -12.75
N TYR A 398 -2.40 9.21 -12.37
CA TYR A 398 -2.28 8.01 -13.20
C TYR A 398 -3.57 7.20 -13.10
N THR A 399 -4.18 6.88 -14.25
CA THR A 399 -5.47 6.14 -14.30
C THR A 399 -5.44 4.93 -15.22
N ASP A 400 -4.44 4.84 -16.10
CA ASP A 400 -4.16 3.65 -16.88
C ASP A 400 -3.27 2.72 -16.05
N PRO A 401 -3.72 1.48 -15.74
CA PRO A 401 -2.96 0.53 -14.93
C PRO A 401 -1.66 0.06 -15.58
N LEU A 402 -1.47 0.30 -16.89
CA LEU A 402 -0.27 -0.03 -17.64
C LEU A 402 0.53 1.20 -18.09
N GLU A 403 0.21 2.40 -17.59
CA GLU A 403 1.05 3.59 -17.83
C GLU A 403 2.25 3.56 -16.87
N PRO A 404 3.49 3.38 -17.37
CA PRO A 404 4.67 3.30 -16.51
C PRO A 404 5.15 4.69 -16.09
N VAL A 405 5.70 4.79 -14.88
CA VAL A 405 6.58 5.90 -14.49
C VAL A 405 7.98 5.37 -14.15
N PRO A 406 9.06 5.90 -14.74
CA PRO A 406 10.41 5.49 -14.37
C PRO A 406 10.67 5.88 -12.91
N LEU A 407 11.00 4.90 -12.08
CA LEU A 407 11.26 5.11 -10.67
C LEU A 407 12.72 5.52 -10.46
N ARG A 408 12.93 6.75 -9.99
CA ARG A 408 14.28 7.30 -9.84
C ARG A 408 14.75 7.37 -8.41
N SER A 409 13.85 7.61 -7.47
CA SER A 409 14.19 7.77 -6.06
C SER A 409 13.26 6.97 -5.16
N VAL A 410 13.82 6.38 -4.11
CA VAL A 410 13.14 5.61 -3.08
C VAL A 410 13.49 6.23 -1.73
N PHE A 411 12.49 6.57 -0.93
CA PHE A 411 12.64 7.12 0.41
C PHE A 411 12.11 6.12 1.44
N LEU A 412 12.99 5.64 2.32
CA LEU A 412 12.62 4.91 3.52
C LEU A 412 12.34 5.89 4.64
N LEU A 413 11.08 6.07 4.99
CA LEU A 413 10.66 6.99 6.04
C LEU A 413 10.84 6.36 7.41
N ARG A 414 11.28 7.18 8.35
CA ARG A 414 11.27 6.91 9.78
C ARG A 414 10.91 8.15 10.56
N ARG A 415 10.66 7.97 11.86
CA ARG A 415 10.53 9.08 12.81
C ARG A 415 11.26 8.70 14.08
N ASP A 416 12.49 9.19 14.19
CA ASP A 416 13.35 8.96 15.35
C ASP A 416 13.88 10.29 15.86
N PHE A 417 13.31 10.76 16.97
CA PHE A 417 13.63 12.07 17.53
C PHE A 417 15.02 12.16 18.15
N GLU A 418 15.65 11.02 18.45
CA GLU A 418 16.99 10.95 19.02
C GLU A 418 18.10 11.00 17.96
N ASP A 419 17.75 10.73 16.69
CA ASP A 419 18.71 10.75 15.60
C ASP A 419 18.62 12.07 14.81
N PRO A 420 19.65 12.94 14.84
CA PRO A 420 19.61 14.24 14.18
C PRO A 420 19.70 14.15 12.65
N VAL A 421 19.97 12.98 12.07
CA VAL A 421 20.04 12.78 10.61
C VAL A 421 18.64 12.89 10.02
N VAL A 422 18.44 13.85 9.13
CA VAL A 422 17.14 14.11 8.48
C VAL A 422 17.04 13.49 7.10
N LEU A 423 18.14 13.44 6.35
CA LEU A 423 18.19 12.82 5.03
C LEU A 423 19.56 12.20 4.82
N GLU A 424 19.60 10.94 4.37
CA GLU A 424 20.86 10.31 3.98
C GLU A 424 20.73 9.40 2.77
N ARG A 425 21.82 9.24 2.02
CA ARG A 425 21.93 8.19 1.00
C ARG A 425 22.25 6.87 1.69
N LEU A 426 21.49 5.82 1.38
CA LEU A 426 21.68 4.51 2.02
C LEU A 426 22.69 3.67 1.25
N SER A 427 23.55 2.98 1.99
CA SER A 427 24.28 1.81 1.48
C SER A 427 23.33 0.61 1.28
N PRO A 428 23.74 -0.45 0.55
CA PRO A 428 22.91 -1.65 0.40
C PRO A 428 22.55 -2.28 1.75
N GLU A 429 23.52 -2.37 2.67
CA GLU A 429 23.34 -2.98 3.98
C GLU A 429 22.34 -2.19 4.84
N GLU A 430 22.39 -0.85 4.79
CA GLU A 430 21.43 0.01 5.51
C GLU A 430 20.04 -0.05 4.89
N PHE A 431 19.92 -0.09 3.56
CA PHE A 431 18.63 -0.18 2.87
C PHE A 431 17.90 -1.47 3.25
N ILE A 432 18.58 -2.61 3.11
CA ILE A 432 18.02 -3.93 3.46
C ILE A 432 17.73 -4.02 4.96
N GLY A 433 18.66 -3.57 5.82
CA GLY A 433 18.48 -3.59 7.27
C GLY A 433 17.27 -2.78 7.74
N ARG A 434 17.04 -1.59 7.16
CA ARG A 434 15.88 -0.74 7.49
C ARG A 434 14.56 -1.36 7.04
N LEU A 435 14.54 -1.99 5.87
CA LEU A 435 13.36 -2.71 5.37
C LEU A 435 12.99 -3.91 6.26
N LEU A 436 13.98 -4.65 6.76
CA LEU A 436 13.78 -5.78 7.66
C LEU A 436 13.19 -5.37 9.03
N ILE A 437 13.70 -4.29 9.64
CA ILE A 437 13.49 -4.03 11.07
C ILE A 437 12.41 -2.97 11.35
N GLY A 438 12.12 -2.05 10.42
CA GLY A 438 11.09 -0.99 10.48
C GLY A 438 10.54 -0.55 11.85
N GLU A 439 10.70 0.73 12.19
CA GLU A 439 10.27 1.24 13.50
C GLU A 439 9.20 2.33 13.38
N THR A 440 8.10 2.18 14.12
CA THR A 440 7.09 3.25 14.25
C THR A 440 7.59 4.36 15.18
N PRO A 441 6.97 5.55 15.20
CA PRO A 441 7.33 6.61 16.13
C PRO A 441 7.29 6.18 17.61
N GLU A 442 6.42 5.25 17.97
CA GLU A 442 6.26 4.70 19.32
C GLU A 442 7.24 3.55 19.61
N LYS A 443 8.29 3.40 18.79
CA LYS A 443 9.30 2.34 18.90
C LYS A 443 8.73 0.93 18.76
N LYS A 444 7.52 0.79 18.19
CA LYS A 444 6.97 -0.53 17.84
C LYS A 444 7.66 -1.03 16.58
N ARG A 445 8.00 -2.32 16.56
CA ARG A 445 8.58 -2.98 15.39
C ARG A 445 7.48 -3.35 14.41
N GLU A 446 7.65 -2.91 13.16
CA GLU A 446 6.87 -3.33 12.00
C GLU A 446 7.85 -3.75 10.91
N VAL A 447 7.59 -4.82 10.19
CA VAL A 447 8.36 -5.08 8.96
C VAL A 447 8.05 -3.96 7.98
N ALA A 448 9.01 -3.05 7.75
CA ALA A 448 8.78 -1.71 7.18
C ALA A 448 8.11 -1.74 5.80
N TYR A 449 8.33 -2.84 5.06
CA TYR A 449 7.80 -3.02 3.73
C TYR A 449 6.50 -3.84 3.69
N ASN A 450 6.06 -4.49 4.79
CA ASN A 450 4.89 -5.38 4.71
C ASN A 450 4.27 -5.96 6.00
N ALA A 451 3.66 -5.14 6.86
CA ALA A 451 2.81 -5.66 7.95
C ALA A 451 1.52 -6.39 7.48
N TYR A 452 1.25 -6.46 6.17
CA TYR A 452 -0.09 -6.73 5.63
C TYR A 452 -0.19 -7.90 4.64
N ARG A 453 0.89 -8.65 4.41
CA ARG A 453 0.84 -9.82 3.52
C ARG A 453 0.02 -10.95 4.11
N ALA A 454 -0.54 -11.76 3.22
CA ALA A 454 -0.98 -13.11 3.53
C ALA A 454 0.26 -14.05 3.60
N VAL A 455 1.13 -13.86 4.60
CA VAL A 455 2.31 -14.72 4.90
C VAL A 455 2.39 -15.01 6.39
N ASP A 456 3.25 -15.93 6.81
CA ASP A 456 3.45 -16.29 8.21
C ASP A 456 4.11 -15.17 9.03
N ASP A 457 3.33 -14.14 9.33
CA ASP A 457 3.82 -12.93 9.98
C ASP A 457 4.39 -13.20 11.37
N VAL A 458 3.91 -14.23 12.08
CA VAL A 458 4.43 -14.57 13.41
C VAL A 458 5.78 -15.27 13.31
N GLN A 459 5.89 -16.29 12.46
CA GLN A 459 7.15 -17.02 12.27
C GLN A 459 8.23 -16.13 11.66
N GLU A 460 7.90 -15.32 10.64
CA GLU A 460 8.85 -14.42 10.01
C GLU A 460 9.37 -13.36 10.99
N ARG A 461 8.49 -12.76 11.81
CA ARG A 461 8.92 -11.82 12.86
C ARG A 461 9.84 -12.48 13.88
N GLN A 462 9.54 -13.70 14.30
CA GLN A 462 10.41 -14.45 15.22
C GLN A 462 11.77 -14.74 14.59
N TRP A 463 11.79 -15.13 13.32
CA TRP A 463 13.02 -15.37 12.57
C TRP A 463 13.86 -14.10 12.41
N ILE A 464 13.25 -12.96 12.06
CA ILE A 464 13.91 -11.65 11.96
C ILE A 464 14.45 -11.21 13.33
N ALA A 465 13.70 -11.41 14.42
CA ALA A 465 14.15 -11.07 15.76
C ALA A 465 15.38 -11.90 16.18
N ALA A 466 15.40 -13.20 15.85
CA ALA A 466 16.55 -14.06 16.08
C ALA A 466 17.78 -13.61 15.28
N LEU A 467 17.58 -13.25 14.01
CA LEU A 467 18.63 -12.70 13.15
C LEU A 467 19.20 -11.37 13.71
N GLU A 468 18.35 -10.47 14.19
CA GLU A 468 18.77 -9.21 14.81
C GLU A 468 19.56 -9.44 16.11
N ALA A 469 19.15 -10.41 16.93
CA ALA A 469 19.90 -10.78 18.13
C ALA A 469 21.30 -11.32 17.77
N GLN A 470 21.40 -12.18 16.75
CA GLN A 470 22.68 -12.69 16.25
C GLN A 470 23.55 -11.56 15.68
N ALA A 471 22.96 -10.63 14.93
CA ALA A 471 23.64 -9.46 14.37
C ALA A 471 24.27 -8.59 15.47
N ARG A 472 23.50 -8.31 16.53
CA ARG A 472 23.97 -7.57 17.71
C ARG A 472 25.13 -8.26 18.41
N GLN A 473 25.05 -9.57 18.61
CA GLN A 473 26.14 -10.35 19.24
C GLN A 473 27.43 -10.33 18.42
N ARG A 474 27.32 -10.32 17.08
CA ARG A 474 28.47 -10.36 16.17
C ARG A 474 29.02 -8.98 15.79
N GLY A 475 28.36 -7.89 16.20
CA GLY A 475 28.70 -6.55 15.75
C GLY A 475 28.61 -6.38 14.22
N ALA A 476 27.68 -7.10 13.57
CA ALA A 476 27.54 -7.14 12.11
C ALA A 476 26.18 -6.55 11.66
N PRO A 477 26.08 -5.93 10.48
CA PRO A 477 24.80 -5.50 9.92
C PRO A 477 23.86 -6.69 9.69
N VAL A 478 22.58 -6.52 10.03
CA VAL A 478 21.54 -7.57 9.87
C VAL A 478 21.46 -8.06 8.42
N ALA A 479 21.57 -7.15 7.45
CA ALA A 479 21.55 -7.46 6.03
C ALA A 479 22.63 -8.46 5.60
N ARG A 480 23.83 -8.39 6.21
CA ARG A 480 24.93 -9.30 5.90
C ARG A 480 24.64 -10.72 6.40
N LEU A 481 24.04 -10.84 7.58
CA LEU A 481 23.67 -12.14 8.12
C LEU A 481 22.47 -12.74 7.40
N PHE A 482 21.53 -11.92 6.93
CA PHE A 482 20.32 -12.37 6.25
C PHE A 482 20.62 -13.37 5.12
N TRP A 483 21.46 -12.99 4.17
CA TRP A 483 21.78 -13.84 3.02
C TRP A 483 22.69 -15.02 3.34
N ALA A 484 23.34 -15.03 4.49
CA ALA A 484 24.15 -16.14 4.95
C ALA A 484 23.31 -17.26 5.61
N GLN A 485 22.04 -17.00 5.93
CA GLN A 485 21.19 -18.01 6.54
C GLN A 485 20.73 -19.06 5.50
N PRO A 486 20.82 -20.35 5.81
CA PRO A 486 20.33 -21.41 4.92
C PRO A 486 18.79 -21.47 4.87
N ASP A 487 18.12 -21.05 5.94
CA ASP A 487 16.70 -21.28 6.24
C ASP A 487 15.83 -20.01 6.11
N ILE A 488 16.24 -19.04 5.28
CA ILE A 488 15.44 -17.83 5.04
C ILE A 488 14.03 -18.23 4.53
N PRO A 489 12.95 -17.77 5.19
CA PRO A 489 11.58 -17.97 4.72
C PRO A 489 11.41 -17.54 3.25
N ASP A 490 10.69 -18.33 2.46
CA ASP A 490 10.55 -18.11 1.01
C ASP A 490 10.05 -16.71 0.64
N SER A 491 9.05 -16.22 1.39
CA SER A 491 8.47 -14.88 1.26
C SER A 491 9.49 -13.77 1.49
N LEU A 492 10.33 -13.90 2.53
CA LEU A 492 11.43 -12.96 2.76
C LEU A 492 12.47 -13.06 1.65
N ARG A 493 12.84 -14.27 1.24
CA ARG A 493 13.82 -14.49 0.16
C ARG A 493 13.38 -13.85 -1.16
N GLU A 494 12.13 -14.07 -1.56
CA GLU A 494 11.50 -13.52 -2.75
C GLU A 494 11.55 -11.98 -2.75
N GLU A 495 11.12 -11.37 -1.65
CA GLU A 495 11.01 -9.92 -1.53
C GLU A 495 12.35 -9.23 -1.47
N PHE A 496 13.24 -9.72 -0.62
CA PHE A 496 14.54 -9.09 -0.44
C PHE A 496 15.42 -9.25 -1.68
N ALA A 497 15.22 -10.31 -2.47
CA ALA A 497 15.85 -10.41 -3.79
C ALA A 497 15.41 -9.26 -4.71
N LEU A 498 14.13 -8.89 -4.71
CA LEU A 498 13.62 -7.77 -5.52
C LEU A 498 13.99 -6.40 -4.92
N PHE A 499 14.11 -6.26 -3.59
CA PHE A 499 14.65 -5.04 -2.97
C PHE A 499 16.12 -4.80 -3.33
N GLU A 500 16.94 -5.84 -3.48
CA GLU A 500 18.30 -5.68 -3.99
C GLU A 500 18.33 -5.15 -5.42
N VAL A 501 17.41 -5.62 -6.27
CA VAL A 501 17.25 -5.10 -7.64
C VAL A 501 16.77 -3.64 -7.60
N LEU A 502 15.82 -3.32 -6.72
CA LEU A 502 15.35 -1.94 -6.51
C LEU A 502 16.49 -0.99 -6.16
N TYR A 503 17.34 -1.39 -5.21
CA TYR A 503 18.48 -0.61 -4.78
C TYR A 503 19.46 -0.33 -5.92
N ARG A 504 19.68 -1.30 -6.81
CA ARG A 504 20.54 -1.14 -8.00
C ARG A 504 19.90 -0.25 -9.07
N ALA A 505 18.58 -0.22 -9.14
CA ALA A 505 17.83 0.49 -10.18
C ALA A 505 17.51 1.96 -9.82
N ALA A 506 17.50 2.32 -8.54
CA ALA A 506 17.03 3.61 -8.06
C ALA A 506 17.90 4.22 -6.95
N ASP A 507 17.68 5.50 -6.71
CA ASP A 507 18.34 6.24 -5.65
C ASP A 507 17.66 6.06 -4.29
N CYS A 508 18.28 5.29 -3.39
CA CYS A 508 17.70 4.97 -2.10
C CYS A 508 18.17 5.90 -0.98
N TYR A 509 17.21 6.59 -0.35
CA TYR A 509 17.43 7.53 0.75
C TYR A 509 16.74 7.08 2.03
N GLY A 510 17.33 7.39 3.17
CA GLY A 510 16.66 7.40 4.47
C GLY A 510 16.15 8.80 4.77
N LEU A 511 14.89 8.95 5.16
CA LEU A 511 14.27 10.23 5.52
C LEU A 511 13.71 10.17 6.94
N ASN A 512 14.19 11.03 7.83
CA ASN A 512 13.70 11.14 9.20
C ASN A 512 12.75 12.34 9.32
N THR A 513 11.47 12.10 9.61
CA THR A 513 10.41 13.12 9.64
C THR A 513 10.37 13.88 10.97
N ILE A 514 11.46 14.58 11.29
CA ILE A 514 11.72 15.20 12.59
C ILE A 514 12.03 16.71 12.52
N LEU A 515 11.78 17.38 11.39
CA LEU A 515 12.12 18.80 11.22
C LEU A 515 11.43 19.72 12.24
N GLN A 516 10.38 19.28 12.93
CA GLN A 516 9.79 19.98 14.08
C GLN A 516 10.76 20.14 15.27
N LYS A 517 11.91 19.45 15.27
CA LYS A 517 12.99 19.63 16.27
C LYS A 517 13.97 20.74 15.90
N ASP A 518 13.90 21.29 14.68
CA ASP A 518 14.69 22.45 14.30
C ASP A 518 14.11 23.71 14.98
N PRO A 519 14.90 24.46 15.77
CA PRO A 519 14.43 25.68 16.44
C PRO A 519 13.90 26.77 15.51
N SER A 520 14.29 26.76 14.23
CA SER A 520 13.81 27.70 13.21
C SER A 520 12.47 27.30 12.58
N VAL A 521 11.88 26.17 13.00
CA VAL A 521 10.59 25.66 12.53
C VAL A 521 9.52 25.98 13.58
N PRO A 522 8.62 26.94 13.33
CA PRO A 522 7.68 27.43 14.34
C PRO A 522 6.53 26.45 14.62
N ASP A 523 6.17 25.60 13.66
CA ASP A 523 5.00 24.73 13.74
C ASP A 523 5.13 23.47 12.86
N LYS A 524 4.19 22.55 13.06
CA LYS A 524 4.12 21.26 12.34
C LYS A 524 3.89 21.42 10.85
N ALA A 525 3.10 22.41 10.42
CA ALA A 525 2.80 22.63 9.01
C ALA A 525 4.06 23.06 8.25
N THR A 526 4.85 23.95 8.84
CA THR A 526 6.15 24.38 8.33
C THR A 526 7.14 23.22 8.30
N ALA A 527 7.15 22.35 9.32
CA ALA A 527 7.97 21.14 9.34
C ALA A 527 7.66 20.22 8.16
N VAL A 528 6.38 19.99 7.88
CA VAL A 528 5.91 19.20 6.73
C VAL A 528 6.35 19.87 5.43
N GLN A 529 6.09 21.15 5.25
CA GLN A 529 6.47 21.89 4.03
C GLN A 529 7.98 21.82 3.75
N ARG A 530 8.82 22.00 4.77
CA ARG A 530 10.28 21.86 4.64
C ARG A 530 10.69 20.43 4.31
N THR A 531 10.00 19.43 4.85
CA THR A 531 10.23 18.01 4.50
C THR A 531 9.90 17.74 3.03
N ILE A 532 8.78 18.27 2.51
CA ILE A 532 8.43 18.15 1.09
C ILE A 532 9.49 18.83 0.21
N ARG A 533 9.93 20.03 0.59
CA ARG A 533 10.99 20.75 -0.14
C ARG A 533 12.30 19.96 -0.15
N LEU A 534 12.65 19.34 0.97
CA LEU A 534 13.83 18.48 1.11
C LEU A 534 13.76 17.28 0.14
N ILE A 535 12.62 16.59 0.09
CA ILE A 535 12.39 15.49 -0.85
C ILE A 535 12.52 15.98 -2.30
N ALA A 536 11.83 17.07 -2.67
CA ALA A 536 11.85 17.61 -4.02
C ALA A 536 13.27 17.99 -4.47
N ARG A 537 14.06 18.61 -3.58
CA ARG A 537 15.47 18.94 -3.84
C ARG A 537 16.36 17.70 -3.98
N ALA A 538 16.16 16.69 -3.13
CA ALA A 538 16.91 15.44 -3.23
C ALA A 538 16.64 14.72 -4.57
N VAL A 539 15.38 14.71 -5.02
CA VAL A 539 14.97 14.15 -6.33
C VAL A 539 15.58 14.94 -7.49
N GLN A 540 15.55 16.27 -7.42
CA GLN A 540 16.06 17.16 -8.47
C GLN A 540 17.60 17.08 -8.60
N HIS A 541 18.31 17.19 -7.48
CA HIS A 541 19.76 17.41 -7.47
C HIS A 541 20.57 16.13 -7.27
N ARG A 542 19.95 15.05 -6.81
CA ARG A 542 20.55 13.72 -6.64
C ARG A 542 21.95 13.77 -6.00
N PRO A 543 22.08 14.38 -4.80
CA PRO A 543 23.37 14.60 -4.17
C PRO A 543 24.14 13.28 -3.99
N PRO A 544 25.39 13.16 -4.47
CA PRO A 544 26.12 11.89 -4.54
C PRO A 544 26.56 11.34 -3.18
N GLN A 545 26.73 12.20 -2.16
CA GLN A 545 26.98 11.83 -0.78
C GLN A 545 26.21 12.78 0.15
N SER A 546 24.91 12.52 0.28
CA SER A 546 24.03 13.27 1.17
C SER A 546 23.97 12.57 2.51
N ARG A 547 24.56 13.12 3.56
CA ARG A 547 24.11 12.90 4.93
C ARG A 547 23.90 14.27 5.53
N TYR A 548 22.63 14.63 5.71
CA TYR A 548 22.20 15.91 6.24
C TYR A 548 21.54 15.70 7.59
N THR A 549 21.83 16.61 8.50
CA THR A 549 21.30 16.65 9.86
C THR A 549 20.43 17.89 10.06
N LEU A 550 19.78 17.99 11.21
CA LEU A 550 19.09 19.21 11.62
C LEU A 550 19.98 20.46 11.54
N ALA A 551 21.31 20.31 11.68
CA ALA A 551 22.25 21.44 11.64
C ALA A 551 22.53 21.96 10.23
N ASP A 552 22.38 21.15 9.18
CA ASP A 552 22.91 21.49 7.84
C ASP A 552 22.02 21.11 6.65
N TYR A 553 20.82 20.57 6.87
CA TYR A 553 19.89 20.24 5.78
C TYR A 553 19.46 21.44 4.94
N HIS A 554 19.48 22.64 5.51
CA HIS A 554 19.17 23.89 4.79
C HIS A 554 20.12 24.15 3.62
N ARG A 555 21.32 23.53 3.60
CA ARG A 555 22.26 23.60 2.47
C ARG A 555 21.66 23.04 1.18
N LEU A 556 20.69 22.12 1.26
CA LEU A 556 19.95 21.62 0.09
C LEU A 556 18.92 22.61 -0.47
N PHE A 557 18.61 23.68 0.27
CA PHE A 557 17.65 24.69 -0.18
C PHE A 557 18.31 25.78 -1.03
N ILE A 558 19.62 25.94 -0.88
CA ILE A 558 20.44 26.86 -1.66
C ILE A 558 20.42 26.41 -3.13
N PRO A 559 20.23 27.32 -4.10
CA PRO A 559 20.10 27.01 -5.53
C PRO A 559 21.23 26.17 -6.10
#